data_AF-A0A9X2KY62-F1
#
_entry.id   AF-A0A9X2KY62-F1
#
_cell.length_a   1.000
_cell.length_b   1.000
_cell.length_c   1.000
_cell.angle_alpha   90.00
_cell.angle_beta   90.00
_cell.angle_gamma   90.00
#
_symmetry.space_group_name_H-M   'P 1'
#
loop_
_entity.id
_entity.type
_entity.pdbx_description
1 polymer ?
#
loop_
_entity_poly.entity_id
_entity_poly.type
_entity_poly.pdbx_seq_one_letter_code
_entity_poly.pdbx_strand_id
1 'polypeptide(L)' 'MKTCLERLEKRFDLTREELRRVRSIRNCEFISISIASSGGFEAASGEFQLNDNPGNYRVKITFSKDDDSIQEFILLKGNT' A
#
# COMPACT_ATOMS: atom_id res chain seq x y z
N MET A 1 -12.18 9.06 3.29
CA MET A 1 -11.43 7.93 2.72
C MET A 1 -11.06 8.10 1.25
N LYS A 2 -11.97 8.48 0.32
CA LYS A 2 -11.60 8.83 -1.08
C LYS A 2 -10.40 9.78 -1.18
N THR A 3 -10.34 10.74 -0.25
CA THR A 3 -9.26 11.74 -0.13
C THR A 3 -7.88 11.17 0.25
N CYS A 4 -7.79 10.00 0.90
CA CYS A 4 -6.49 9.43 1.30
C CYS A 4 -5.78 8.77 0.11
N LEU A 5 -6.51 7.99 -0.68
CA LEU A 5 -6.02 7.41 -1.93
C LEU A 5 -5.58 8.48 -2.93
N GLU A 6 -6.40 9.50 -3.14
CA GLU A 6 -6.07 10.61 -4.05
C GLU A 6 -4.82 11.38 -3.59
N ARG A 7 -4.63 11.51 -2.26
CA ARG A 7 -3.40 12.07 -1.70
C ARG A 7 -2.20 11.15 -1.91
N LEU A 8 -2.39 9.84 -1.82
CA LEU A 8 -1.34 8.85 -2.04
C LEU A 8 -0.89 8.85 -3.51
N GLU A 9 -1.85 8.87 -4.44
CA GLU A 9 -1.59 8.95 -5.88
C GLU A 9 -0.90 10.26 -6.30
N LYS A 10 -1.13 11.37 -5.58
CA LYS A 10 -0.50 12.67 -5.89
C LYS A 10 0.85 12.86 -5.20
N ARG A 11 1.06 12.24 -4.03
CA ARG A 11 2.24 12.49 -3.19
C ARG A 11 3.35 11.47 -3.38
N PHE A 12 3.01 10.27 -3.85
CA PHE A 12 3.97 9.23 -4.18
C PHE A 12 4.03 9.07 -5.69
N ASP A 13 5.24 9.03 -6.25
CA ASP A 13 5.43 8.80 -7.67
C ASP A 13 5.26 7.31 -7.97
N LEU A 14 3.99 6.91 -8.06
CA LEU A 14 3.56 5.54 -8.30
C LEU A 14 3.66 5.20 -9.78
N THR A 15 4.23 4.03 -10.07
CA THR A 15 4.23 3.45 -11.41
C THR A 15 2.81 3.17 -11.90
N ARG A 16 2.64 3.00 -13.22
CA ARG A 16 1.34 2.65 -13.82
C ARG A 16 0.74 1.36 -13.23
N GLU A 17 1.59 0.39 -12.90
CA GLU A 17 1.14 -0.87 -12.30
C GLU A 17 0.65 -0.67 -10.87
N GLU A 18 1.38 0.10 -10.06
CA GLU A 18 0.98 0.46 -8.70
C GLU A 18 -0.33 1.25 -8.69
N LEU A 19 -0.48 2.24 -9.58
CA LEU A 19 -1.74 2.97 -9.75
C LEU A 19 -2.89 2.04 -10.12
N ARG A 20 -2.65 1.02 -10.95
CA ARG A 20 -3.68 0.02 -11.28
C ARG A 20 -4.10 -0.79 -10.06
N ARG A 21 -3.13 -1.23 -9.23
CA ARG A 21 -3.42 -1.96 -7.98
C ARG A 21 -4.23 -1.10 -7.00
N VAL A 22 -3.80 0.14 -6.80
CA VAL A 22 -4.49 1.13 -5.94
C VAL A 22 -5.92 1.40 -6.43
N ARG A 23 -6.11 1.54 -7.75
CA ARG A 23 -7.45 1.73 -8.34
C ARG A 23 -8.36 0.53 -8.18
N SER A 24 -7.81 -0.69 -8.20
CA SER A 24 -8.60 -1.92 -8.07
C SER A 24 -9.29 -2.06 -6.71
N ILE A 25 -8.75 -1.43 -5.67
CA ILE A 25 -9.28 -1.47 -4.31
C ILE A 25 -10.06 -0.21 -3.91
N ARG A 26 -10.35 0.70 -4.85
CA ARG A 26 -11.03 1.99 -4.56
C ARG A 26 -12.44 1.85 -3.97
N ASN A 27 -13.11 0.73 -4.24
CA ASN A 27 -14.45 0.45 -3.72
C ASN A 27 -14.42 -0.44 -2.47
N CYS A 28 -13.23 -0.83 -1.99
CA CYS A 28 -13.06 -1.58 -0.76
C CYS A 28 -13.08 -0.64 0.45
N GLU A 29 -13.32 -1.22 1.63
CA GLU A 29 -13.16 -0.49 2.88
C GLU A 29 -11.68 -0.54 3.32
N PHE A 30 -11.07 0.64 3.39
CA PHE A 30 -9.69 0.80 3.85
C PHE A 30 -9.61 0.71 5.37
N ILE A 31 -8.80 -0.22 5.84
CA ILE A 31 -8.53 -0.43 7.27
C ILE A 31 -7.36 0.45 7.70
N SER A 32 -6.26 0.43 6.94
CA SER A 32 -5.08 1.23 7.27
C SER A 32 -4.17 1.49 6.07
N ILE A 33 -3.36 2.55 6.20
CA ILE A 33 -2.28 2.88 5.27
C ILE A 33 -1.04 3.15 6.12
N SER A 34 0.03 2.41 5.87
CA SER A 34 1.32 2.54 6.56
C SER A 34 2.41 2.92 5.57
N ILE A 35 3.28 3.83 5.99
CA ILE A 35 4.33 4.40 5.13
C ILE A 35 5.65 4.37 5.91
N ALA A 36 6.68 3.82 5.29
CA ALA A 36 8.01 3.71 5.84
C ALA A 36 8.95 4.75 5.21
N SER A 37 9.56 5.61 6.03
CA SER A 37 10.62 6.53 5.60
C SER A 37 12.03 5.92 5.67
N SER A 38 12.18 4.78 6.34
CA SER A 38 13.39 3.94 6.39
C SER A 38 12.98 2.47 6.51
N GLY A 39 13.82 1.54 6.03
CA GLY A 39 13.46 0.12 5.95
C GLY A 39 12.30 -0.15 4.98
N GLY A 40 11.38 -1.05 5.29
CA GLY A 40 10.15 -1.20 4.52
C GLY A 40 9.41 -2.50 4.75
N PHE A 41 8.37 -2.74 3.96
CA PHE A 41 7.50 -3.89 4.09
C PHE A 41 7.98 -5.04 3.20
N GLU A 42 8.08 -6.24 3.77
CA GLU A 42 8.43 -7.47 3.06
C GLU A 42 7.29 -7.88 2.12
N ALA A 43 7.64 -8.41 0.95
CA ALA A 43 6.72 -8.65 -0.15
C ALA A 43 5.62 -9.68 0.17
N ALA A 44 5.99 -10.77 0.85
CA ALA A 44 5.11 -11.91 1.10
C ALA A 44 4.23 -11.73 2.35
N SER A 45 4.80 -11.22 3.44
CA SER A 45 4.13 -11.08 4.73
C SER A 45 3.55 -9.67 4.96
N GLY A 46 4.08 -8.66 4.27
CA GLY A 46 3.77 -7.26 4.55
C GLY A 46 4.24 -6.81 5.93
N GLU A 47 5.14 -7.54 6.58
CA GLU A 47 5.76 -7.14 7.84
C GLU A 47 6.82 -6.07 7.62
N PHE A 48 6.94 -5.14 8.57
CA PHE A 48 7.96 -4.12 8.51
C PHE A 48 9.33 -4.70 8.88
N GLN A 49 10.33 -4.41 8.07
CA GLN A 49 11.74 -4.71 8.29
C GLN A 49 12.55 -3.42 8.34
N LEU A 50 13.45 -3.32 9.32
CA LEU A 50 14.33 -2.15 9.45
C LEU A 50 15.37 -2.05 8.33
N ASN A 51 15.81 -3.18 7.77
CA ASN A 51 16.88 -3.21 6.79
C ASN A 51 16.35 -2.83 5.41
N ASP A 52 16.89 -1.77 4.81
CA ASP A 52 16.56 -1.36 3.44
C ASP A 52 17.10 -2.39 2.43
N ASN A 53 16.19 -3.18 1.86
CA ASN A 53 16.50 -4.14 0.80
C ASN A 53 15.81 -3.75 -0.52
N PRO A 54 16.36 -4.12 -1.68
CA PRO A 54 15.73 -3.85 -2.99
C PRO A 54 14.31 -4.41 -3.17
N GLY A 55 13.95 -5.42 -2.36
CA GLY A 55 12.63 -6.04 -2.33
C GLY A 55 11.64 -5.37 -1.38
N ASN A 56 12.04 -4.37 -0.60
CA ASN A 56 11.16 -3.71 0.34
C ASN A 56 10.22 -2.73 -0.36
N TYR A 57 8.99 -2.69 0.12
CA TYR A 57 7.98 -1.75 -0.30
C TYR A 57 7.85 -0.63 0.73
N ARG A 58 7.62 0.61 0.30
CA ARG A 58 7.54 1.77 1.20
C ARG A 58 6.13 2.01 1.74
N VAL A 59 5.12 1.51 1.06
CA VAL A 59 3.72 1.71 1.43
C VAL A 59 3.01 0.37 1.54
N LYS A 60 2.25 0.19 2.62
CA LYS A 60 1.31 -0.91 2.81
C LYS A 60 -0.10 -0.35 2.98
N ILE A 61 -1.05 -0.92 2.25
CA ILE A 61 -2.46 -0.55 2.34
C ILE A 61 -3.23 -1.81 2.71
N THR A 62 -3.90 -1.80 3.85
CA THR A 62 -4.77 -2.90 4.31
C THR A 62 -6.23 -2.52 4.07
N PHE A 63 -7.01 -3.45 3.54
CA PHE A 63 -8.42 -3.24 3.19
C PHE A 63 -9.23 -4.52 3.39
N SER A 64 -10.54 -4.39 3.56
CA SER A 64 -11.51 -5.49 3.54
C SER A 64 -12.18 -5.58 2.17
N LYS A 65 -12.41 -6.81 1.71
CA LYS A 65 -13.06 -7.08 0.43
C LYS A 65 -14.40 -7.77 0.67
N ASP A 66 -15.47 -7.16 0.13
CA ASP A 66 -16.83 -7.72 0.04
C ASP A 66 -17.57 -8.02 1.37
N ASP A 67 -17.58 -7.11 2.36
CA ASP A 67 -18.24 -7.24 3.70
C ASP A 67 -17.83 -8.46 4.55
N ASP A 68 -17.19 -9.45 3.93
CA ASP A 68 -16.57 -10.60 4.54
C ASP A 68 -15.25 -10.13 5.15
N SER A 69 -15.12 -10.35 6.45
CA SER A 69 -13.99 -10.08 7.36
C SER A 69 -12.55 -10.39 6.88
N ILE A 70 -12.35 -10.78 5.63
CA ILE A 70 -11.07 -11.04 4.97
C ILE A 70 -10.32 -9.72 4.80
N GLN A 71 -9.22 -9.59 5.56
CA GLN A 71 -8.29 -8.48 5.43
C GLN A 71 -7.22 -8.85 4.41
N GLU A 72 -7.12 -8.04 3.36
CA GLU A 72 -6.07 -8.13 2.35
C GLU A 72 -5.16 -6.90 2.44
N PHE A 73 -3.98 -6.98 1.82
CA PHE A 73 -3.11 -5.83 1.67
C PHE A 73 -2.47 -5.74 0.29
N ILE A 74 -2.17 -4.52 -0.14
CA ILE A 74 -1.27 -4.26 -1.26
C ILE A 74 -0.04 -3.50 -0.80
N LEU A 75 1.07 -3.74 -1.49
CA LEU A 75 2.35 -3.11 -1.26
C LEU A 75 2.77 -2.28 -2.47
N LEU A 76 3.31 -1.08 -2.21
CA LEU A 76 3.79 -0.15 -3.23
C LEU A 76 5.23 0.24 -2.90
N LYS A 77 6.10 0.20 -3.92
CA LYS A 77 7.51 0.58 -3.78
C LYS A 77 7.63 2.06 -3.46
N GLY A 78 6.73 2.89 -3.99
CA GLY A 78 6.61 4.31 -3.67
C GLY A 78 7.94 5.03 -3.76
N ASN A 79 8.26 5.63 -4.91
CA ASN A 79 9.44 6.49 -5.00
C ASN A 79 9.22 7.70 -4.07
N THR A 80 9.86 7.68 -2.91
CA THR A 80 9.93 8.78 -1.93
C THR A 80 11.12 9.67 -2.19
#